data_AF-A0A844X8B9-F1
#
_entry.id   AF-A0A844X8B9-F1
#
_cell.length_a   1.000
_cell.length_b   1.000
_cell.length_c   1.000
_cell.angle_alpha   90.00
_cell.angle_beta   90.00
_cell.angle_gamma   90.00
#
_symmetry.space_group_name_H-M   'P 1'
#
loop_
_entity.id
_entity.type
_entity.pdbx_description
1 polymer ?
#
loop_
_entity_poly.entity_id
_entity_poly.type
_entity_poly.pdbx_seq_one_letter_code
_entity_poly.pdbx_strand_id
1 'polypeptide(L)'
;MKNTLLEFLTKNNFYGSEKIYLAPTIPNTKLSNALSCYGQGLRPEEIYILIDNTVFGGAKDGVLITNNEMIFKEPFESPIRINFSDIKKIHSEKSNIFINGSKLIALSMPNASDIYRLCLLLQLFIEQQNEKQEESLDTSQTTIFSDKNCQFINNKSHTNSTVESNEIEQATNDSLNQIDKGVAFKYIPSDEIYNLLCKIKLVSSISTIFFLDKRESPHTYICNEFINIVVSFVKQFRNKIIEKKQVRELKNDIATVEMQAFACFLIIFNIRYRGVDERLCQQIANESIRSLPSINNNRYSQHLLSIIQTYDDINGEEEIILKFIIRLTLTNLLEKSLSDLSSIREHYTDTEIEKSIITLSSNLDPEFSSLFNQLTNQISNFVSQIFNTFNYH
;
A
#
# COMPACT_ATOMS: atom_id res chain seq x y z
N MET A 1 4.24 17.59 -38.72
CA MET A 1 5.02 16.88 -37.67
C MET A 1 4.03 16.17 -36.77
N LYS A 2 4.20 14.86 -36.52
CA LYS A 2 3.45 14.20 -35.44
C LYS A 2 3.97 14.79 -34.14
N ASN A 3 3.15 15.56 -33.41
CA ASN A 3 3.51 15.98 -32.07
C ASN A 3 3.70 14.73 -31.21
N THR A 4 4.86 14.60 -30.59
CA THR A 4 5.10 13.50 -29.65
C THR A 4 4.29 13.72 -28.38
N LEU A 5 3.99 12.64 -27.65
CA LEU A 5 3.35 12.75 -26.34
C LEU A 5 4.17 13.64 -25.39
N LEU A 6 5.50 13.56 -25.45
CA LEU A 6 6.38 14.38 -24.60
C LEU A 6 6.23 15.89 -24.90
N GLU A 7 6.18 16.27 -26.18
CA GLU A 7 5.91 17.65 -26.59
C GLU A 7 4.53 18.13 -26.13
N PHE A 8 3.52 17.26 -26.25
CA PHE A 8 2.16 17.56 -25.80
C PHE A 8 2.10 17.81 -24.30
N LEU A 9 2.74 16.96 -23.48
CA LEU A 9 2.79 17.12 -22.02
C LEU A 9 3.53 18.40 -21.62
N THR A 10 4.67 18.67 -22.26
CA THR A 10 5.46 19.88 -22.01
C THR A 10 4.65 21.14 -22.32
N LYS A 11 3.94 21.17 -23.45
CA LYS A 11 3.06 22.29 -23.83
C LYS A 11 1.92 22.53 -22.83
N ASN A 12 1.48 21.47 -22.14
CA ASN A 12 0.44 21.53 -21.11
C ASN A 12 0.99 21.61 -19.68
N ASN A 13 2.27 22.03 -19.53
CA ASN A 13 2.94 22.23 -18.25
C ASN A 13 2.93 20.99 -17.34
N PHE A 14 3.18 19.81 -17.91
CA PHE A 14 3.38 18.58 -17.15
C PHE A 14 4.84 18.13 -17.28
N TYR A 15 5.56 18.11 -16.15
CA TYR A 15 7.00 17.86 -16.09
C TYR A 15 7.37 16.61 -15.25
N GLY A 16 6.38 15.83 -14.84
CA GLY A 16 6.56 14.70 -13.93
C GLY A 16 6.52 15.11 -12.45
N SER A 17 6.85 14.16 -11.58
CA SER A 17 6.91 14.30 -10.13
C SER A 17 7.86 13.26 -9.51
N GLU A 18 7.89 13.14 -8.18
CA GLU A 18 8.83 12.26 -7.47
C GLU A 18 8.81 10.80 -7.95
N LYS A 19 7.65 10.31 -8.37
CA LYS A 19 7.42 8.93 -8.86
C LYS A 19 6.99 8.84 -10.32
N ILE A 20 6.91 9.98 -11.03
CA ILE A 20 6.54 10.05 -12.44
C ILE A 20 7.69 10.74 -13.19
N TYR A 21 8.49 9.95 -13.89
CA TYR A 21 9.67 10.44 -14.60
C TYR A 21 9.35 10.62 -16.08
N LEU A 22 9.80 11.72 -16.67
CA LEU A 22 9.70 11.98 -18.11
C LEU A 22 11.07 11.89 -18.77
N ALA A 23 11.11 11.43 -20.02
CA ALA A 23 12.31 11.53 -20.84
C ALA A 23 12.70 13.02 -21.06
N PRO A 24 14.00 13.35 -21.12
CA PRO A 24 15.17 12.48 -20.99
C PRO A 24 15.63 12.27 -19.52
N THR A 25 14.86 12.74 -18.54
CA THR A 25 15.27 12.77 -17.11
C THR A 25 14.98 11.48 -16.34
N ILE A 26 14.54 10.41 -17.01
CA ILE A 26 14.28 9.11 -16.37
C ILE A 26 15.61 8.53 -15.84
N PRO A 27 15.72 8.19 -14.54
CA PRO A 27 16.93 7.58 -14.01
C PRO A 27 17.25 6.26 -14.71
N ASN A 28 18.47 6.13 -15.23
CA ASN A 28 18.90 4.96 -16.02
C ASN A 28 18.68 3.62 -15.30
N THR A 29 18.90 3.57 -13.99
CA THR A 29 18.69 2.36 -13.19
C THR A 29 17.22 1.95 -13.15
N LYS A 30 16.31 2.92 -12.99
CA LYS A 30 14.86 2.69 -13.00
C LYS A 30 14.35 2.26 -14.37
N LEU A 31 14.82 2.94 -15.42
CA LEU A 31 14.47 2.60 -16.80
C LEU A 31 14.94 1.19 -17.16
N SER A 32 16.18 0.84 -16.82
CA SER A 32 16.73 -0.50 -17.04
C SER A 32 15.94 -1.57 -16.30
N ASN A 33 15.56 -1.32 -15.05
CA ASN A 33 14.75 -2.25 -14.27
C ASN A 33 13.37 -2.45 -14.91
N ALA A 34 12.67 -1.36 -15.23
CA ALA A 34 11.36 -1.42 -15.87
C ALA A 34 11.40 -2.18 -17.22
N LEU A 35 12.37 -1.88 -18.08
CA LEU A 35 12.57 -2.57 -19.36
C LEU A 35 12.84 -4.08 -19.16
N SER A 36 13.66 -4.43 -18.17
CA SER A 36 13.96 -5.84 -17.88
C SER A 36 12.76 -6.61 -17.33
N CYS A 37 11.91 -5.96 -16.53
CA CYS A 37 10.79 -6.59 -15.85
C CYS A 37 9.54 -6.67 -16.72
N TYR A 38 9.18 -5.60 -17.43
CA TYR A 38 7.92 -5.53 -18.17
C TYR A 38 7.97 -4.79 -19.51
N GLY A 39 9.09 -4.15 -19.84
CA GLY A 39 9.27 -3.46 -21.12
C GLY A 39 9.90 -4.31 -22.24
N GLN A 40 9.77 -5.65 -22.22
CA GLN A 40 10.38 -6.50 -23.25
C GLN A 40 9.95 -6.06 -24.66
N GLY A 41 10.90 -5.97 -25.59
CA GLY A 41 10.66 -5.51 -26.96
C GLY A 41 10.68 -3.99 -27.16
N LEU A 42 10.80 -3.19 -26.09
CA LEU A 42 10.97 -1.74 -26.17
C LEU A 42 12.43 -1.34 -26.03
N ARG A 43 12.83 -0.28 -26.74
CA ARG A 43 14.12 0.37 -26.56
C ARG A 43 13.99 1.55 -25.57
N PRO A 44 15.05 1.89 -24.83
CA PRO A 44 15.05 3.02 -23.90
C PRO A 44 14.53 4.33 -24.52
N GLU A 45 14.84 4.59 -25.79
CA GLU A 45 14.47 5.83 -26.49
C GLU A 45 12.97 5.91 -26.84
N GLU A 46 12.26 4.78 -26.73
CA GLU A 46 10.82 4.68 -27.00
C GLU A 46 9.99 4.97 -25.74
N ILE A 47 10.63 5.05 -24.57
CA ILE A 47 9.98 5.31 -23.28
C ILE A 47 9.96 6.81 -23.03
N TYR A 48 8.76 7.38 -22.92
CA TYR A 48 8.58 8.81 -22.62
C TYR A 48 8.21 9.07 -21.17
N ILE A 49 7.52 8.13 -20.53
CA ILE A 49 7.12 8.25 -19.13
C ILE A 49 7.35 6.93 -18.42
N LEU A 50 7.88 7.01 -17.20
CA LEU A 50 7.97 5.92 -16.26
C LEU A 50 7.27 6.32 -14.96
N ILE A 51 6.25 5.58 -14.57
CA ILE A 51 5.60 5.68 -13.26
C ILE A 51 6.17 4.55 -12.40
N ASP A 52 6.85 4.90 -11.33
CA ASP A 52 7.41 3.93 -10.39
C ASP A 52 6.41 3.66 -9.25
N ASN A 53 5.87 2.44 -9.22
CA ASN A 53 4.96 2.02 -8.16
C ASN A 53 5.64 1.20 -7.06
N THR A 54 6.97 1.07 -7.10
CA THR A 54 7.69 0.23 -6.14
C THR A 54 7.90 0.97 -4.83
N VAL A 55 7.72 0.26 -3.73
CA VAL A 55 7.94 0.79 -2.38
C VAL A 55 9.38 1.28 -2.18
N PHE A 56 10.35 0.55 -2.75
CA PHE A 56 11.77 0.86 -2.62
C PHE A 56 12.34 1.69 -3.78
N GLY A 57 11.48 2.19 -4.68
CA GLY A 57 11.89 3.07 -5.78
C GLY A 57 12.76 2.41 -6.86
N GLY A 58 12.62 1.09 -7.04
CA GLY A 58 13.32 0.29 -8.04
C GLY A 58 12.64 0.24 -9.43
N ALA A 59 11.41 0.73 -9.58
CA ALA A 59 10.64 0.74 -10.84
C ALA A 59 10.45 -0.63 -11.53
N LYS A 60 10.49 -1.72 -10.76
CA LYS A 60 10.23 -3.10 -11.26
C LYS A 60 8.75 -3.39 -11.47
N ASP A 61 7.87 -2.57 -10.91
CA ASP A 61 6.43 -2.50 -11.16
C ASP A 61 6.04 -1.02 -11.44
N GLY A 62 4.82 -0.81 -11.93
CA GLY A 62 4.31 0.50 -12.33
C GLY A 62 3.90 0.56 -13.79
N VAL A 63 4.19 1.69 -14.45
CA VAL A 63 3.71 1.97 -15.81
C VAL A 63 4.81 2.53 -16.70
N LEU A 64 4.99 1.94 -17.87
CA LEU A 64 5.77 2.51 -18.97
C LEU A 64 4.80 3.08 -20.01
N ILE A 65 5.10 4.28 -20.50
CA ILE A 65 4.28 4.94 -21.54
C ILE A 65 5.20 5.36 -22.67
N THR A 66 4.86 4.91 -23.88
CA THR A 66 5.54 5.25 -25.12
C THR A 66 4.72 6.32 -25.87
N ASN A 67 5.01 6.54 -27.14
CA ASN A 67 4.20 7.44 -27.96
C ASN A 67 2.86 6.82 -28.44
N ASN A 68 2.68 5.51 -28.27
CA ASN A 68 1.56 4.76 -28.86
C ASN A 68 0.98 3.66 -27.96
N GLU A 69 1.64 3.26 -26.89
CA GLU A 69 1.13 2.24 -25.96
C GLU A 69 1.45 2.55 -24.50
N MET A 70 0.69 1.91 -23.62
CA MET A 70 0.94 1.84 -22.18
C MET A 70 1.18 0.39 -21.78
N ILE A 71 2.15 0.19 -20.91
CA ILE A 71 2.47 -1.11 -20.33
C ILE A 71 2.33 -1.01 -18.83
N PHE A 72 1.42 -1.80 -18.27
CA PHE A 72 1.10 -1.85 -16.86
C PHE A 72 1.69 -3.09 -16.25
N LYS A 73 2.36 -2.95 -15.10
CA LYS A 73 2.86 -4.07 -14.32
C LYS A 73 2.46 -3.87 -12.87
N GLU A 74 1.47 -4.64 -12.44
CA GLU A 74 1.23 -4.87 -11.01
C GLU A 74 2.29 -5.82 -10.45
N PRO A 75 2.57 -5.80 -9.14
CA PRO A 75 3.39 -6.81 -8.50
C PRO A 75 2.88 -8.22 -8.84
N PHE A 76 3.78 -9.15 -9.17
CA PHE A 76 3.49 -10.57 -9.48
C PHE A 76 2.57 -10.87 -10.68
N GLU A 77 1.96 -9.87 -11.30
CA GLU A 77 1.14 -10.09 -12.49
C GLU A 77 1.95 -10.04 -13.78
N SER A 78 1.46 -10.69 -14.83
CA SER A 78 2.03 -10.48 -16.16
C SER A 78 1.72 -9.06 -16.65
N PRO A 79 2.66 -8.40 -17.35
CA PRO A 79 2.41 -7.05 -17.81
C PRO A 79 1.30 -7.00 -18.86
N ILE A 80 0.43 -6.01 -18.72
CA ILE A 80 -0.68 -5.76 -19.63
C ILE A 80 -0.28 -4.61 -20.56
N ARG A 81 -0.41 -4.82 -21.87
CA ARG A 81 -0.13 -3.81 -22.89
C ARG A 81 -1.40 -3.33 -23.54
N ILE A 82 -1.54 -2.02 -23.69
CA ILE A 82 -2.68 -1.39 -24.33
C ILE A 82 -2.18 -0.33 -25.30
N ASN A 83 -2.54 -0.46 -26.58
CA ASN A 83 -2.28 0.58 -27.56
C ASN A 83 -3.25 1.74 -27.36
N PHE A 84 -2.80 2.96 -27.59
CA PHE A 84 -3.64 4.16 -27.56
C PHE A 84 -4.84 4.07 -28.52
N SER A 85 -4.70 3.35 -29.64
CA SER A 85 -5.83 3.10 -30.57
C SER A 85 -6.97 2.31 -29.94
N ASP A 86 -6.69 1.53 -28.89
CA ASP A 86 -7.68 0.68 -28.21
C ASP A 86 -8.30 1.40 -26.99
N ILE A 87 -7.81 2.60 -26.65
CA ILE A 87 -8.28 3.40 -25.52
C ILE A 87 -9.40 4.34 -25.99
N LYS A 88 -10.63 4.06 -25.56
CA LYS A 88 -11.77 4.98 -25.72
C LYS A 88 -11.83 5.99 -24.58
N LYS A 89 -11.51 5.53 -23.37
CA LYS A 89 -11.51 6.36 -22.16
C LYS A 89 -10.42 5.91 -21.21
N ILE A 90 -9.59 6.84 -20.77
CA ILE A 90 -8.66 6.69 -19.65
C ILE A 90 -8.98 7.74 -18.58
N HIS A 91 -8.96 7.32 -17.32
CA HIS A 91 -9.12 8.22 -16.17
C HIS A 91 -8.49 7.59 -14.94
N SER A 92 -8.38 8.38 -13.86
CA SER A 92 -8.04 7.85 -12.56
C SER A 92 -9.18 8.05 -11.56
N GLU A 93 -9.25 7.14 -10.59
CA GLU A 93 -10.01 7.33 -9.36
C GLU A 93 -9.07 7.09 -8.19
N LYS A 94 -8.88 8.12 -7.35
CA LYS A 94 -7.76 8.19 -6.41
C LYS A 94 -6.44 8.01 -7.18
N SER A 95 -5.66 6.99 -6.84
CA SER A 95 -4.40 6.65 -7.48
C SER A 95 -4.50 5.40 -8.39
N ASN A 96 -5.71 4.91 -8.67
CA ASN A 96 -5.91 3.80 -9.60
C ASN A 96 -6.12 4.33 -11.02
N ILE A 97 -5.58 3.63 -12.03
CA ILE A 97 -5.82 3.95 -13.45
C ILE A 97 -6.88 3.00 -14.02
N PHE A 98 -7.86 3.58 -14.71
CA PHE A 98 -8.93 2.87 -15.38
C PHE A 98 -8.89 3.15 -16.89
N ILE A 99 -9.02 2.10 -17.69
CA ILE A 99 -9.13 2.17 -19.15
C ILE A 99 -10.40 1.43 -19.57
N ASN A 100 -11.22 2.09 -20.40
CA ASN A 100 -12.48 1.56 -20.93
C ASN A 100 -13.45 1.03 -19.85
N GLY A 101 -13.37 1.57 -18.64
CA GLY A 101 -14.19 1.19 -17.48
C GLY A 101 -13.61 0.06 -16.62
N SER A 102 -12.53 -0.58 -17.04
CA SER A 102 -11.82 -1.58 -16.24
C SER A 102 -10.69 -0.93 -15.44
N LYS A 103 -10.48 -1.38 -14.19
CA LYS A 103 -9.30 -1.02 -13.41
C LYS A 103 -8.09 -1.77 -13.97
N LEU A 104 -7.03 -1.05 -14.34
CA LEU A 104 -5.82 -1.65 -14.91
C LEU A 104 -4.68 -1.78 -13.91
N ILE A 105 -4.53 -0.79 -13.04
CA ILE A 105 -3.48 -0.79 -12.02
C ILE A 105 -3.90 0.05 -10.80
N ALA A 106 -3.48 -0.39 -9.61
CA ALA A 106 -3.51 0.34 -8.37
C ALA A 106 -2.13 0.94 -8.09
N LEU A 107 -2.00 2.26 -8.18
CA LEU A 107 -0.75 2.92 -7.86
C LEU A 107 -0.79 3.38 -6.41
N SER A 108 0.04 2.81 -5.55
CA SER A 108 0.08 3.18 -4.13
C SER A 108 1.17 4.20 -3.83
N MET A 109 2.21 4.32 -4.67
CA MET A 109 3.38 5.19 -4.41
C MET A 109 3.32 6.59 -5.04
N PRO A 110 2.85 6.78 -6.29
CA PRO A 110 2.73 8.11 -6.88
C PRO A 110 1.57 8.92 -6.29
N ASN A 111 1.73 10.26 -6.23
CA ASN A 111 0.68 11.14 -5.75
C ASN A 111 -0.58 11.07 -6.66
N ALA A 112 -1.75 10.86 -6.05
CA ALA A 112 -3.02 10.73 -6.76
C ALA A 112 -3.36 11.93 -7.68
N SER A 113 -3.00 13.15 -7.28
CA SER A 113 -3.27 14.35 -8.09
C SER A 113 -2.40 14.43 -9.34
N ASP A 114 -1.17 13.92 -9.28
CA ASP A 114 -0.27 13.82 -10.44
C ASP A 114 -0.77 12.76 -11.43
N ILE A 115 -1.23 11.61 -10.91
CA ILE A 115 -1.85 10.56 -11.71
C ILE A 115 -3.11 11.06 -12.40
N TYR A 116 -3.97 11.78 -11.68
CA TYR A 116 -5.16 12.41 -12.25
C TYR A 116 -4.81 13.37 -13.38
N ARG A 117 -3.85 14.27 -13.15
CA ARG A 117 -3.41 15.23 -14.18
C ARG A 117 -2.83 14.52 -15.39
N LEU A 118 -2.02 13.48 -15.19
CA LEU A 118 -1.45 12.69 -16.27
C LEU A 118 -2.55 11.97 -17.08
N CYS A 119 -3.49 11.30 -16.43
CA CYS A 119 -4.59 10.61 -17.11
C CYS A 119 -5.46 11.59 -17.92
N LEU A 120 -5.74 12.78 -17.40
CA LEU A 120 -6.46 13.82 -18.14
C LEU A 120 -5.72 14.22 -19.42
N LEU A 121 -4.41 14.44 -19.33
CA LEU A 121 -3.60 14.81 -20.49
C LEU A 121 -3.45 13.66 -21.50
N LEU A 122 -3.36 12.42 -21.02
CA LEU A 122 -3.35 11.24 -21.89
C LEU A 122 -4.68 11.11 -22.65
N GLN A 123 -5.82 11.31 -21.98
CA GLN A 123 -7.14 11.31 -22.64
C GLN A 123 -7.18 12.34 -23.77
N LEU A 124 -6.81 13.59 -23.48
CA LEU A 124 -6.80 14.67 -24.48
C LEU A 124 -5.83 14.39 -25.64
N PHE A 125 -4.67 13.81 -25.35
CA PHE A 125 -3.71 13.44 -26.38
C PHE A 125 -4.27 12.34 -27.29
N ILE A 126 -4.89 11.31 -26.73
CA ILE A 126 -5.47 10.18 -27.47
C ILE A 126 -6.62 10.67 -28.36
N GLU A 127 -7.52 11.52 -27.84
CA GLU A 127 -8.61 12.13 -28.62
C GLU A 127 -8.06 12.93 -29.81
N GLN A 128 -7.01 13.73 -29.60
CA GLN A 128 -6.39 14.50 -30.67
C GLN A 128 -5.73 13.61 -31.76
N GLN A 129 -5.29 12.39 -31.42
CA GLN A 129 -4.77 11.45 -32.41
C GLN A 129 -5.90 10.80 -33.22
N ASN A 130 -7.05 10.54 -32.59
CA ASN A 130 -8.21 9.91 -33.25
C ASN A 130 -8.91 10.88 -34.22
N GLU A 131 -9.08 12.16 -33.84
CA GLU A 131 -9.65 13.19 -34.72
C GLU A 131 -8.84 13.38 -36.01
N LYS A 132 -7.51 13.31 -35.93
CA LYS A 132 -6.62 13.42 -37.09
C LYS A 132 -6.64 12.18 -37.99
N GLN A 133 -7.06 11.02 -37.47
CA GLN A 133 -7.23 9.81 -38.27
C GLN A 133 -8.54 9.85 -39.06
N GLU A 134 -9.63 10.31 -38.44
CA GLU A 134 -10.93 10.48 -39.12
C GLU A 134 -10.88 11.55 -40.23
N GLU A 135 -10.16 12.66 -40.05
CA GLU A 135 -9.93 13.67 -41.10
C GLU A 135 -9.11 13.16 -42.30
N SER A 136 -8.34 12.06 -42.14
CA SER A 136 -7.50 11.48 -43.19
C SER A 136 -8.17 10.37 -44.01
N LEU A 137 -9.33 9.88 -43.57
CA LEU A 137 -10.08 8.78 -44.20
C LEU A 137 -11.21 9.26 -45.13
N ASP A 138 -11.64 10.52 -45.04
CA ASP A 138 -12.79 11.05 -45.81
C ASP A 138 -12.46 11.49 -47.26
N THR A 139 -11.23 11.29 -47.73
CA THR A 139 -10.85 11.64 -49.13
C THR A 139 -10.77 10.44 -50.08
N SER A 140 -11.17 9.24 -49.67
CA SER A 140 -11.12 8.07 -50.56
C SER A 140 -12.13 6.99 -50.17
N GLN A 141 -13.39 7.17 -50.57
CA GLN A 141 -14.18 6.18 -51.34
C GLN A 141 -15.64 6.62 -51.48
N THR A 142 -15.95 7.18 -52.65
CA THR A 142 -17.29 7.19 -53.24
C THR A 142 -17.40 5.97 -54.16
N THR A 143 -18.28 5.02 -53.86
CA THR A 143 -19.09 4.21 -54.82
C THR A 143 -19.83 3.10 -54.05
N ILE A 144 -21.16 3.15 -53.87
CA ILE A 144 -22.27 2.66 -54.72
C ILE A 144 -22.92 1.37 -54.13
N PHE A 145 -24.18 1.53 -53.67
CA PHE A 145 -25.32 0.57 -53.58
C PHE A 145 -25.19 -0.65 -52.64
N SER A 146 -26.24 -1.17 -51.98
CA SER A 146 -27.64 -0.80 -51.74
C SER A 146 -28.26 -1.89 -50.83
N ASP A 147 -29.12 -1.49 -49.89
CA ASP A 147 -30.40 -2.13 -49.51
C ASP A 147 -30.53 -3.67 -49.45
N LYS A 148 -30.76 -4.22 -48.24
CA LYS A 148 -32.09 -4.70 -47.75
C LYS A 148 -32.03 -5.72 -46.58
N ASN A 149 -32.94 -5.46 -45.64
CA ASN A 149 -33.76 -6.37 -44.84
C ASN A 149 -33.15 -7.30 -43.76
N CYS A 150 -33.31 -6.83 -42.51
CA CYS A 150 -34.28 -7.34 -41.52
C CYS A 150 -34.53 -8.86 -41.31
N GLN A 151 -34.36 -9.23 -40.02
CA GLN A 151 -35.25 -10.01 -39.15
C GLN A 151 -34.90 -11.46 -38.76
N PHE A 152 -34.75 -11.61 -37.44
CA PHE A 152 -35.14 -12.68 -36.50
C PHE A 152 -35.16 -14.15 -36.96
N ILE A 153 -34.63 -15.03 -36.09
CA ILE A 153 -35.37 -16.16 -35.49
C ILE A 153 -34.58 -16.75 -34.30
N ASN A 154 -35.26 -16.87 -33.17
CA ASN A 154 -34.93 -17.72 -32.02
C ASN A 154 -34.93 -19.20 -32.43
N ASN A 155 -34.05 -20.03 -31.86
CA ASN A 155 -34.44 -21.39 -31.50
C ASN A 155 -33.61 -21.93 -30.33
N LYS A 156 -34.34 -22.32 -29.28
CA LYS A 156 -33.91 -23.23 -28.21
C LYS A 156 -33.95 -24.66 -28.73
N SER A 157 -32.98 -25.48 -28.33
CA SER A 157 -33.17 -26.92 -28.16
C SER A 157 -32.29 -27.45 -27.04
N HIS A 158 -32.96 -27.97 -26.01
CA HIS A 158 -32.39 -28.84 -24.98
C HIS A 158 -32.18 -30.26 -25.52
N THR A 159 -31.09 -30.90 -25.13
CA THR A 159 -31.05 -32.35 -24.87
C THR A 159 -30.08 -32.63 -23.72
N ASN A 160 -30.59 -33.28 -22.67
CA ASN A 160 -29.82 -33.87 -21.57
C ASN A 160 -29.36 -35.28 -21.95
N SER A 161 -28.14 -35.66 -21.55
CA SER A 161 -27.83 -37.03 -21.11
C SER A 161 -26.61 -37.02 -20.18
N THR A 162 -26.84 -37.56 -18.99
CA THR A 162 -25.93 -37.72 -17.84
C THR A 162 -25.10 -39.00 -17.93
N VAL A 163 -24.09 -39.10 -17.05
CA VAL A 163 -23.20 -40.25 -16.73
C VAL A 163 -21.97 -40.29 -17.65
N GLU A 164 -20.73 -40.09 -17.19
CA GLU A 164 -20.05 -40.75 -16.07
C GLU A 164 -18.93 -39.85 -15.51
N SER A 165 -18.98 -39.60 -14.20
CA SER A 165 -17.96 -38.95 -13.39
C SER A 165 -16.98 -40.00 -12.85
N ASN A 166 -15.78 -39.52 -12.47
CA ASN A 166 -14.75 -40.18 -11.64
C ASN A 166 -13.52 -40.69 -12.42
N GLU A 167 -12.66 -39.77 -12.87
CA GLU A 167 -11.21 -40.05 -13.06
C GLU A 167 -10.35 -38.77 -13.28
N ILE A 168 -10.93 -37.57 -13.37
CA ILE A 168 -10.18 -36.32 -13.67
C ILE A 168 -10.02 -35.39 -12.45
N GLU A 169 -10.69 -35.64 -11.32
CA GLU A 169 -10.63 -34.79 -10.11
C GLU A 169 -9.46 -35.09 -9.14
N GLN A 170 -8.62 -36.09 -9.45
CA GLN A 170 -7.44 -36.41 -8.62
C GLN A 170 -6.10 -35.91 -9.19
N ALA A 171 -6.06 -35.44 -10.44
CA ALA A 171 -4.83 -34.95 -11.07
C ALA A 171 -4.70 -33.41 -11.08
N THR A 172 -5.76 -32.68 -10.73
CA THR A 172 -5.81 -31.20 -10.78
C THR A 172 -5.68 -30.52 -9.41
N ASN A 173 -5.76 -31.29 -8.31
CA ASN A 173 -5.63 -30.75 -6.95
C ASN A 173 -4.20 -30.76 -6.39
N ASP A 174 -3.26 -31.51 -7.01
CA ASP A 174 -1.86 -31.55 -6.57
C ASP A 174 -0.98 -30.47 -7.22
N SER A 175 -1.45 -29.80 -8.28
CA SER A 175 -0.68 -28.77 -9.02
C SER A 175 -1.02 -27.32 -8.66
N LEU A 176 -1.93 -27.08 -7.70
CA LEU A 176 -2.35 -25.74 -7.26
C LEU A 176 -1.92 -25.37 -5.83
N ASN A 177 -1.11 -26.22 -5.17
CA ASN A 177 -0.73 -26.06 -3.75
C ASN A 177 0.77 -25.86 -3.50
N GLN A 178 1.52 -25.32 -4.46
CA GLN A 178 2.86 -24.79 -4.19
C GLN A 178 2.88 -23.28 -4.37
N ILE A 179 2.31 -22.56 -3.41
CA ILE A 179 2.85 -21.25 -3.06
C ILE A 179 4.25 -21.53 -2.54
N ASP A 180 5.25 -21.22 -3.36
CA ASP A 180 6.66 -21.30 -3.01
C ASP A 180 6.90 -20.34 -1.82
N LYS A 181 6.87 -20.90 -0.60
CA LYS A 181 6.86 -20.13 0.66
C LYS A 181 8.12 -19.27 0.74
N GLY A 182 7.95 -18.00 1.12
CA GLY A 182 9.06 -17.09 1.41
C GLY A 182 9.98 -17.63 2.52
N VAL A 183 11.05 -16.90 2.82
CA VAL A 183 11.96 -17.29 3.90
C VAL A 183 11.16 -17.34 5.21
N ALA A 184 11.20 -18.50 5.86
CA ALA A 184 10.56 -18.71 7.15
C ALA A 184 11.28 -17.90 8.22
N PHE A 185 10.52 -17.19 9.06
CA PHE A 185 11.06 -16.54 10.23
C PHE A 185 11.69 -17.57 11.18
N LYS A 186 12.76 -17.19 11.86
CA LYS A 186 13.30 -18.02 12.94
C LYS A 186 12.53 -17.75 14.22
N TYR A 187 12.31 -18.79 15.01
CA TYR A 187 11.75 -18.63 16.34
C TYR A 187 12.79 -18.00 17.29
N ILE A 188 12.41 -16.88 17.91
CA ILE A 188 13.24 -16.17 18.87
C ILE A 188 12.58 -16.31 20.25
N PRO A 189 13.26 -16.90 21.26
CA PRO A 189 12.62 -17.24 22.54
C PRO A 189 12.41 -16.05 23.51
N SER A 190 12.63 -14.81 23.08
CA SER A 190 12.55 -13.61 23.93
C SER A 190 11.19 -12.93 23.76
N ASP A 191 10.40 -12.87 24.84
CA ASP A 191 9.04 -12.29 24.88
C ASP A 191 8.83 -11.41 26.13
N GLU A 192 9.92 -10.83 26.63
CA GLU A 192 9.95 -10.09 27.89
C GLU A 192 9.13 -8.79 27.84
N ILE A 193 9.19 -8.05 26.72
CA ILE A 193 8.47 -6.79 26.54
C ILE A 193 6.96 -7.05 26.56
N TYR A 194 6.50 -8.08 25.85
CA TYR A 194 5.09 -8.48 25.88
C TYR A 194 4.63 -8.86 27.29
N ASN A 195 5.45 -9.61 28.01
CA ASN A 195 5.18 -9.97 29.40
C ASN A 195 5.10 -8.75 30.33
N LEU A 196 5.93 -7.72 30.11
CA LEU A 196 5.84 -6.44 30.82
C LEU A 196 4.54 -5.69 30.48
N LEU A 197 4.13 -5.65 29.20
CA LEU A 197 2.86 -5.05 28.78
C LEU A 197 1.64 -5.76 29.40
N CYS A 198 1.72 -7.08 29.58
CA CYS A 198 0.68 -7.85 30.25
C CYS A 198 0.49 -7.47 31.73
N LYS A 199 1.53 -6.96 32.40
CA LYS A 199 1.46 -6.50 33.79
C LYS A 199 0.80 -5.13 33.97
N ILE A 200 0.62 -4.35 32.90
CA ILE A 200 -0.14 -3.09 32.96
C ILE A 200 -1.60 -3.41 33.30
N LYS A 201 -2.06 -2.85 34.42
CA LYS A 201 -3.49 -2.73 34.72
C LYS A 201 -4.09 -1.67 33.81
N LEU A 202 -4.73 -2.11 32.72
CA LEU A 202 -5.49 -1.24 31.84
C LEU A 202 -6.65 -0.64 32.64
N VAL A 203 -6.77 0.68 32.67
CA VAL A 203 -7.93 1.36 33.27
C VAL A 203 -9.10 1.20 32.31
N SER A 204 -10.24 0.67 32.76
CA SER A 204 -11.42 0.52 31.91
C SER A 204 -12.02 1.89 31.61
N SER A 205 -11.99 2.29 30.33
CA SER A 205 -12.40 3.61 29.82
C SER A 205 -13.85 4.04 30.09
N ILE A 206 -14.67 3.28 30.83
CA ILE A 206 -16.07 3.66 31.13
C ILE A 206 -16.26 4.13 32.59
N SER A 207 -15.46 3.68 33.54
CA SER A 207 -15.59 4.11 34.95
C SER A 207 -14.96 5.48 35.22
N THR A 208 -14.02 5.92 34.39
CA THR A 208 -13.28 7.19 34.56
C THR A 208 -13.93 8.38 33.84
N ILE A 209 -14.82 8.15 32.87
CA ILE A 209 -15.56 9.23 32.20
C ILE A 209 -16.51 9.94 33.17
N PHE A 210 -17.08 9.22 34.14
CA PHE A 210 -18.01 9.77 35.13
C PHE A 210 -17.37 10.15 36.47
N PHE A 211 -16.16 9.65 36.76
CA PHE A 211 -15.39 10.04 37.93
C PHE A 211 -14.05 10.59 37.47
N LEU A 212 -14.02 11.91 37.21
CA LEU A 212 -12.85 12.72 37.50
C LEU A 212 -12.41 12.41 38.93
N ASP A 213 -11.47 11.47 39.14
CA ASP A 213 -10.67 11.53 40.36
C ASP A 213 -9.90 12.83 40.23
N LYS A 214 -10.32 13.86 40.99
CA LYS A 214 -9.87 15.27 40.91
C LYS A 214 -8.35 15.45 41.18
N ARG A 215 -7.57 14.38 41.10
CA ARG A 215 -6.15 14.29 41.49
C ARG A 215 -5.21 14.11 40.30
N GLU A 216 -5.65 13.54 39.17
CA GLU A 216 -4.79 13.41 37.98
C GLU A 216 -4.90 14.62 37.06
N SER A 217 -3.76 15.07 36.53
CA SER A 217 -3.75 16.19 35.58
C SER A 217 -4.35 15.76 34.23
N PRO A 218 -5.00 16.67 33.49
CA PRO A 218 -5.50 16.38 32.14
C PRO A 218 -4.44 15.79 31.21
N HIS A 219 -3.19 16.25 31.32
CA HIS A 219 -2.05 15.71 30.57
C HIS A 219 -1.78 14.24 30.90
N THR A 220 -1.73 13.91 32.19
CA THR A 220 -1.51 12.54 32.69
C THR A 220 -2.58 11.59 32.18
N TYR A 221 -3.85 12.01 32.20
CA TYR A 221 -4.97 11.22 31.68
C TYR A 221 -4.80 10.90 30.19
N ILE A 222 -4.49 11.92 29.37
CA ILE A 222 -4.28 11.75 27.93
C ILE A 222 -3.08 10.83 27.65
N CYS A 223 -1.99 10.97 28.40
CA CYS A 223 -0.85 10.06 28.28
C CYS A 223 -1.21 8.61 28.64
N ASN A 224 -2.03 8.40 29.67
CA ASN A 224 -2.51 7.07 30.07
C ASN A 224 -3.41 6.44 28.99
N GLU A 225 -4.33 7.20 28.41
CA GLU A 225 -5.18 6.71 27.32
C GLU A 225 -4.37 6.37 26.06
N PHE A 226 -3.36 7.18 25.71
CA PHE A 226 -2.40 6.85 24.64
C PHE A 226 -1.76 5.46 24.89
N ILE A 227 -1.23 5.24 26.10
CA ILE A 227 -0.59 3.98 26.49
C ILE A 227 -1.60 2.82 26.43
N ASN A 228 -2.83 3.03 26.91
CA ASN A 228 -3.89 2.03 26.87
C ASN A 228 -4.20 1.58 25.44
N ILE A 229 -4.26 2.50 24.47
CA ILE A 229 -4.49 2.19 23.06
C ILE A 229 -3.35 1.33 22.51
N VAL A 230 -2.09 1.73 22.73
CA VAL A 230 -0.90 0.97 22.28
C VAL A 230 -0.91 -0.44 22.87
N VAL A 231 -1.08 -0.56 24.19
CA VAL A 231 -1.07 -1.85 24.89
C VAL A 231 -2.24 -2.73 24.43
N SER A 232 -3.42 -2.15 24.25
CA SER A 232 -4.60 -2.87 23.76
C SER A 232 -4.38 -3.41 22.35
N PHE A 233 -3.84 -2.59 21.44
CA PHE A 233 -3.50 -3.04 20.08
C PHE A 233 -2.52 -4.21 20.10
N VAL A 234 -1.40 -4.09 20.83
CA VAL A 234 -0.37 -5.14 20.91
C VAL A 234 -0.97 -6.45 21.46
N LYS A 235 -1.74 -6.38 22.56
CA LYS A 235 -2.40 -7.56 23.15
C LYS A 235 -3.39 -8.21 22.18
N GLN A 236 -4.19 -7.41 21.49
CA GLN A 236 -5.16 -7.92 20.53
C GLN A 236 -4.49 -8.51 19.30
N PHE A 237 -3.45 -7.87 18.75
CA PHE A 237 -2.67 -8.39 17.64
C PHE A 237 -2.05 -9.74 18.03
N ARG A 238 -1.42 -9.80 19.20
CA ARG A 238 -0.82 -11.03 19.72
C ARG A 238 -1.83 -12.16 19.83
N ASN A 239 -2.96 -11.92 20.49
CA ASN A 239 -3.95 -12.95 20.77
C ASN A 239 -4.77 -13.35 19.52
N LYS A 240 -5.14 -12.38 18.67
CA LYS A 240 -6.03 -12.64 17.51
C LYS A 240 -5.28 -13.15 16.29
N ILE A 241 -4.02 -12.74 16.10
CA ILE A 241 -3.27 -13.01 14.87
C ILE A 241 -2.15 -14.00 15.16
N ILE A 242 -1.15 -13.62 15.98
CA ILE A 242 0.05 -14.43 16.20
C ILE A 242 -0.29 -15.79 16.82
N GLU A 243 -1.05 -15.81 17.92
CA GLU A 243 -1.30 -17.05 18.66
C GLU A 243 -2.39 -17.93 18.01
N LYS A 244 -3.43 -17.32 17.42
CA LYS A 244 -4.53 -18.06 16.78
C LYS A 244 -4.21 -18.58 15.38
N LYS A 245 -3.52 -17.80 14.54
CA LYS A 245 -3.08 -18.24 13.20
C LYS A 245 -1.75 -18.98 13.19
N GLN A 246 -1.17 -19.20 14.37
CA GLN A 246 0.09 -19.93 14.56
C GLN A 246 1.30 -19.33 13.83
N VAL A 247 1.34 -18.01 13.60
CA VAL A 247 2.57 -17.32 13.16
C VAL A 247 3.50 -17.11 14.36
N ARG A 248 3.83 -18.22 15.04
CA ARG A 248 4.47 -18.26 16.36
C ARG A 248 5.89 -17.74 16.32
N GLU A 249 6.50 -17.62 15.15
CA GLU A 249 7.82 -17.04 14.97
C GLU A 249 7.82 -15.55 15.34
N LEU A 250 6.68 -14.86 15.18
CA LEU A 250 6.48 -13.49 15.65
C LEU A 250 6.18 -13.41 17.15
N LYS A 251 6.26 -14.53 17.89
CA LYS A 251 6.16 -14.61 19.35
C LYS A 251 7.42 -14.03 20.02
N ASN A 252 7.75 -12.78 19.74
CA ASN A 252 9.00 -12.20 20.23
C ASN A 252 8.96 -10.68 20.48
N ASP A 253 10.02 -10.19 21.11
CA ASP A 253 10.22 -8.78 21.46
C ASP A 253 10.38 -7.86 20.25
N ILE A 254 10.99 -8.31 19.15
CA ILE A 254 11.18 -7.51 17.93
C ILE A 254 9.81 -7.19 17.32
N ALA A 255 8.98 -8.21 17.13
CA ALA A 255 7.61 -8.03 16.67
C ALA A 255 6.82 -7.11 17.63
N THR A 256 7.03 -7.25 18.94
CA THR A 256 6.38 -6.40 19.95
C THR A 256 6.76 -4.92 19.81
N VAL A 257 8.04 -4.62 19.57
CA VAL A 257 8.52 -3.26 19.33
C VAL A 257 7.93 -2.66 18.06
N GLU A 258 7.90 -3.42 16.95
CA GLU A 258 7.31 -2.95 15.69
C GLU A 258 5.81 -2.65 15.85
N MET A 259 5.07 -3.49 16.59
CA MET A 259 3.66 -3.25 16.91
C MET A 259 3.47 -1.98 17.76
N GLN A 260 4.33 -1.75 18.75
CA GLN A 260 4.29 -0.53 19.57
C GLN A 260 4.60 0.72 18.74
N ALA A 261 5.63 0.66 17.89
CA ALA A 261 6.02 1.78 17.04
C ALA A 261 4.91 2.18 16.07
N PHE A 262 4.31 1.19 15.41
CA PHE A 262 3.18 1.40 14.50
C PHE A 262 1.99 2.07 15.20
N ALA A 263 1.57 1.55 16.36
CA ALA A 263 0.47 2.15 17.11
C ALA A 263 0.80 3.57 17.59
N CYS A 264 2.02 3.80 18.09
CA CYS A 264 2.46 5.14 18.49
C CYS A 264 2.43 6.12 17.31
N PHE A 265 2.97 5.71 16.16
CA PHE A 265 2.99 6.54 14.96
C PHE A 265 1.57 6.90 14.52
N LEU A 266 0.65 5.93 14.44
CA LEU A 266 -0.74 6.20 14.04
C LEU A 266 -1.43 7.19 14.99
N ILE A 267 -1.21 7.08 16.29
CA ILE A 267 -1.76 8.02 17.26
C ILE A 267 -1.18 9.42 17.02
N ILE A 268 0.15 9.56 16.94
CA ILE A 268 0.84 10.84 16.73
C ILE A 268 0.42 11.48 15.41
N PHE A 269 0.40 10.70 14.34
CA PHE A 269 -0.04 11.11 13.01
C PHE A 269 -1.47 11.67 13.05
N ASN A 270 -2.41 11.00 13.72
CA ASN A 270 -3.79 11.47 13.82
C ASN A 270 -3.96 12.71 14.72
N ILE A 271 -3.18 12.83 15.79
CA ILE A 271 -3.15 14.04 16.63
C ILE A 271 -2.72 15.24 15.78
N ARG A 272 -1.62 15.10 15.03
CA ARG A 272 -1.08 16.14 14.14
C ARG A 272 -2.04 16.47 13.00
N TYR A 273 -2.54 15.44 12.31
CA TYR A 273 -3.45 15.59 11.17
C TYR A 273 -4.73 16.34 11.53
N ARG A 274 -5.23 16.17 12.77
CA ARG A 274 -6.41 16.91 13.25
C ARG A 274 -6.11 18.31 13.78
N GLY A 275 -4.85 18.75 13.76
CA GLY A 275 -4.47 20.14 14.07
C GLY A 275 -4.25 20.43 15.56
N VAL A 276 -3.93 19.42 16.38
CA VAL A 276 -3.46 19.66 17.75
C VAL A 276 -2.11 20.38 17.70
N ASP A 277 -1.87 21.31 18.63
CA ASP A 277 -0.63 22.09 18.70
C ASP A 277 0.61 21.18 18.76
N GLU A 278 1.64 21.50 17.96
CA GLU A 278 2.82 20.65 17.81
C GLU A 278 3.58 20.47 19.14
N ARG A 279 3.61 21.48 20.01
CA ARG A 279 4.29 21.35 21.32
C ARG A 279 3.52 20.39 22.21
N LEU A 280 2.20 20.52 22.25
CA LEU A 280 1.34 19.61 23.00
C LEU A 280 1.44 18.18 22.46
N CYS A 281 1.42 18.00 21.13
CA CYS A 281 1.62 16.70 20.48
C CYS A 281 2.97 16.08 20.91
N GLN A 282 4.05 16.85 20.85
CA GLN A 282 5.39 16.39 21.23
C GLN A 282 5.51 16.06 22.72
N GLN A 283 4.83 16.81 23.59
CA GLN A 283 4.77 16.53 25.03
C GLN A 283 4.05 15.21 25.32
N ILE A 284 2.84 15.03 24.76
CA ILE A 284 2.05 13.80 24.89
C ILE A 284 2.86 12.61 24.37
N ALA A 285 3.41 12.71 23.15
CA ALA A 285 4.19 11.64 22.53
C ALA A 285 5.41 11.25 23.37
N ASN A 286 6.22 12.21 23.81
CA ASN A 286 7.44 11.94 24.58
C ASN A 286 7.14 11.31 25.94
N GLU A 287 6.15 11.81 26.67
CA GLU A 287 5.78 11.27 27.97
C GLU A 287 5.16 9.88 27.86
N SER A 288 4.27 9.66 26.88
CA SER A 288 3.65 8.36 26.63
C SER A 288 4.69 7.31 26.19
N ILE A 289 5.58 7.64 25.25
CA ILE A 289 6.62 6.72 24.76
C ILE A 289 7.59 6.32 25.89
N ARG A 290 8.00 7.27 26.73
CA ARG A 290 8.89 6.99 27.87
C ARG A 290 8.23 6.12 28.95
N SER A 291 6.90 6.17 29.02
CA SER A 291 6.11 5.42 30.00
C SER A 291 5.72 4.02 29.53
N LEU A 292 5.98 3.67 28.26
CA LEU A 292 5.76 2.31 27.77
C LEU A 292 6.73 1.33 28.47
N PRO A 293 6.24 0.18 28.96
CA PRO A 293 7.09 -0.83 29.60
C PRO A 293 8.14 -1.36 28.63
N SER A 294 9.38 -1.46 29.11
CA SER A 294 10.49 -1.96 28.32
C SER A 294 11.65 -2.45 29.17
N ILE A 295 12.63 -3.06 28.50
CA ILE A 295 13.91 -3.43 29.09
C ILE A 295 14.85 -2.23 28.93
N ASN A 296 15.30 -1.64 30.05
CA ASN A 296 16.17 -0.44 30.06
C ASN A 296 15.54 0.79 29.37
N ASN A 297 14.59 1.42 30.08
CA ASN A 297 13.66 2.46 29.59
C ASN A 297 14.29 3.56 28.70
N ASN A 298 15.49 4.06 29.02
CA ASN A 298 16.08 5.16 28.25
C ASN A 298 16.60 4.71 26.87
N ARG A 299 17.31 3.58 26.79
CA ARG A 299 17.81 3.09 25.49
C ARG A 299 16.66 2.61 24.61
N TYR A 300 15.68 1.97 25.23
CA TYR A 300 14.48 1.50 24.54
C TYR A 300 13.65 2.64 23.94
N SER A 301 13.34 3.69 24.72
CA SER A 301 12.51 4.80 24.23
C SER A 301 13.17 5.54 23.05
N GLN A 302 14.49 5.71 23.06
CA GLN A 302 15.22 6.29 21.93
C GLN A 302 15.16 5.39 20.69
N HIS A 303 15.34 4.08 20.87
CA HIS A 303 15.22 3.11 19.79
C HIS A 303 13.80 3.10 19.20
N LEU A 304 12.77 3.05 20.05
CA LEU A 304 11.38 3.10 19.64
C LEU A 304 11.05 4.39 18.87
N LEU A 305 11.54 5.54 19.35
CA LEU A 305 11.39 6.82 18.66
C LEU A 305 12.04 6.79 17.27
N SER A 306 13.25 6.21 17.16
CA SER A 306 13.94 6.09 15.87
C SER A 306 13.18 5.22 14.86
N ILE A 307 12.42 4.23 15.34
CA ILE A 307 11.54 3.41 14.49
C ILE A 307 10.31 4.22 14.06
N ILE A 308 9.66 4.93 15.00
CA ILE A 308 8.49 5.78 14.73
C ILE A 308 8.83 6.82 13.64
N GLN A 309 10.01 7.43 13.72
CA GLN A 309 10.48 8.42 12.75
C GLN A 309 10.63 7.85 11.33
N THR A 310 10.75 6.54 11.16
CA THR A 310 10.82 5.93 9.81
C THR A 310 9.51 5.98 9.02
N TYR A 311 8.44 6.48 9.65
CA TYR A 311 7.14 6.70 9.05
C TYR A 311 6.83 8.19 8.77
N ASP A 312 7.66 9.14 9.22
CA ASP A 312 7.35 10.59 9.18
C ASP A 312 7.13 11.12 7.75
N ASP A 313 7.75 10.49 6.74
CA ASP A 313 7.63 10.88 5.32
C ASP A 313 6.39 10.26 4.62
N ILE A 314 5.59 9.47 5.34
CA ILE A 314 4.46 8.71 4.80
C ILE A 314 3.14 9.44 5.08
N ASN A 315 2.34 9.66 4.04
CA ASN A 315 1.09 10.44 4.14
C ASN A 315 -0.19 9.59 3.92
N GLY A 316 -0.07 8.37 3.39
CA GLY A 316 -1.21 7.49 3.11
C GLY A 316 -1.40 6.36 4.13
N GLU A 317 -2.63 6.10 4.54
CA GLU A 317 -2.97 4.99 5.45
C GLU A 317 -2.49 3.63 4.93
N GLU A 318 -2.73 3.35 3.64
CA GLU A 318 -2.29 2.12 2.98
C GLU A 318 -0.75 1.98 2.98
N GLU A 319 -0.03 3.09 2.78
CA GLU A 319 1.44 3.13 2.81
C GLU A 319 1.97 2.89 4.24
N ILE A 320 1.30 3.43 5.26
CA ILE A 320 1.65 3.25 6.67
C ILE A 320 1.48 1.77 7.05
N ILE A 321 0.37 1.15 6.64
CA ILE A 321 0.13 -0.30 6.84
C ILE A 321 1.20 -1.12 6.13
N LEU A 322 1.48 -0.83 4.86
CA LEU A 322 2.47 -1.55 4.09
C LEU A 322 3.87 -1.43 4.71
N LYS A 323 4.24 -0.23 5.16
CA LYS A 323 5.50 0.01 5.88
C LYS A 323 5.56 -0.83 7.17
N PHE A 324 4.48 -0.91 7.92
CA PHE A 324 4.42 -1.76 9.11
C PHE A 324 4.63 -3.24 8.79
N ILE A 325 3.95 -3.78 7.77
CA ILE A 325 4.11 -5.18 7.35
C ILE A 325 5.54 -5.45 6.89
N ILE A 326 6.13 -4.53 6.12
CA ILE A 326 7.54 -4.61 5.69
C ILE A 326 8.46 -4.63 6.91
N ARG A 327 8.31 -3.69 7.84
CA ARG A 327 9.17 -3.61 9.02
C ARG A 327 9.02 -4.84 9.91
N LEU A 328 7.81 -5.30 10.15
CA LEU A 328 7.52 -6.52 10.90
C LEU A 328 8.19 -7.74 10.25
N THR A 329 8.12 -7.85 8.92
CA THR A 329 8.79 -8.93 8.18
C THR A 329 10.32 -8.84 8.30
N LEU A 330 10.89 -7.70 7.92
CA LEU A 330 12.33 -7.55 7.74
C LEU A 330 13.12 -7.59 9.05
N THR A 331 12.61 -6.96 10.11
CA THR A 331 13.28 -7.01 11.42
C THR A 331 13.24 -8.40 12.04
N ASN A 332 12.19 -9.19 11.75
CA ASN A 332 12.11 -10.58 12.19
C ASN A 332 12.97 -11.51 11.33
N LEU A 333 13.12 -11.26 10.01
CA LEU A 333 14.10 -11.97 9.18
C LEU A 333 15.54 -11.69 9.65
N LEU A 334 15.85 -10.44 9.99
CA LEU A 334 17.17 -10.04 10.50
C LEU A 334 17.41 -10.44 11.95
N GLU A 335 16.38 -10.91 12.65
CA GLU A 335 16.41 -11.23 14.08
C GLU A 335 16.91 -10.05 14.94
N LYS A 336 16.69 -8.82 14.45
CA LYS A 336 17.14 -7.57 15.09
C LYS A 336 16.11 -6.47 14.86
N SER A 337 15.75 -5.78 15.94
CA SER A 337 14.99 -4.53 15.85
C SER A 337 15.93 -3.41 15.44
N LEU A 338 15.75 -2.87 14.23
CA LEU A 338 16.62 -1.86 13.61
C LEU A 338 15.77 -0.74 13.02
N SER A 339 16.18 0.52 13.17
CA SER A 339 15.55 1.65 12.48
C SER A 339 15.89 1.64 10.98
N ASP A 340 17.16 1.48 10.64
CA ASP A 340 17.64 1.29 9.26
C ASP A 340 17.62 -0.19 8.85
N LEU A 341 17.03 -0.46 7.69
CA LEU A 341 16.86 -1.81 7.13
C LEU A 341 17.72 -2.03 5.87
N SER A 342 18.65 -1.12 5.56
CA SER A 342 19.54 -1.18 4.38
C SER A 342 20.35 -2.49 4.30
N SER A 343 20.75 -3.04 5.45
CA SER A 343 21.54 -4.27 5.57
C SER A 343 20.79 -5.56 5.21
N ILE A 344 19.47 -5.50 4.97
CA ILE A 344 18.69 -6.68 4.57
C ILE A 344 19.24 -7.33 3.29
N ARG A 345 19.75 -6.50 2.37
CA ARG A 345 20.28 -6.92 1.05
C ARG A 345 21.60 -7.69 1.14
N GLU A 346 22.26 -7.67 2.30
CA GLU A 346 23.44 -8.49 2.56
C GLU A 346 23.07 -9.96 2.86
N HIS A 347 21.81 -10.22 3.23
CA HIS A 347 21.34 -11.51 3.74
C HIS A 347 20.28 -12.17 2.87
N TYR A 348 19.46 -11.37 2.18
CA TYR A 348 18.31 -11.83 1.41
C TYR A 348 18.23 -11.14 0.04
N THR A 349 17.77 -11.89 -0.96
CA THR A 349 17.44 -11.37 -2.28
C THR A 349 16.14 -10.57 -2.25
N ASP A 350 15.95 -9.66 -3.23
CA ASP A 350 14.70 -8.90 -3.39
C ASP A 350 13.49 -9.85 -3.47
N THR A 351 13.61 -10.97 -4.19
CA THR A 351 12.55 -11.97 -4.37
C THR A 351 12.18 -12.67 -3.06
N GLU A 352 13.16 -13.02 -2.23
CA GLU A 352 12.90 -13.62 -0.92
C GLU A 352 12.18 -12.65 0.01
N ILE A 353 12.61 -11.39 0.03
CA ILE A 353 11.99 -10.32 0.78
C ILE A 353 10.53 -10.14 0.35
N GLU A 354 10.28 -10.00 -0.96
CA GLU A 354 8.94 -9.86 -1.52
C GLU A 354 8.03 -11.02 -1.10
N LYS A 355 8.48 -12.26 -1.31
CA LYS A 355 7.72 -13.47 -0.97
C LYS A 355 7.39 -13.51 0.52
N SER A 356 8.33 -13.15 1.40
CA SER A 356 8.09 -13.11 2.84
C SER A 356 7.09 -12.01 3.23
N ILE A 357 7.13 -10.83 2.59
CA ILE A 357 6.15 -9.75 2.81
C ILE A 357 4.75 -10.19 2.38
N ILE A 358 4.58 -10.75 1.18
CA ILE A 358 3.28 -11.26 0.70
C ILE A 358 2.77 -12.35 1.63
N THR A 359 3.63 -13.33 1.96
CA THR A 359 3.26 -14.45 2.81
C THR A 359 2.77 -13.95 4.16
N LEU A 360 3.49 -13.01 4.78
CA LEU A 360 3.05 -12.40 6.03
C LEU A 360 1.74 -11.64 5.84
N SER A 361 1.64 -10.74 4.86
CA SER A 361 0.43 -9.95 4.59
C SER A 361 -0.81 -10.84 4.47
N SER A 362 -0.74 -11.89 3.66
CA SER A 362 -1.82 -12.87 3.47
C SER A 362 -2.15 -13.62 4.76
N ASN A 363 -1.17 -13.88 5.61
CA ASN A 363 -1.39 -14.51 6.92
C ASN A 363 -2.03 -13.54 7.93
N LEU A 364 -1.71 -12.26 7.87
CA LEU A 364 -2.27 -11.25 8.78
C LEU A 364 -3.76 -10.98 8.50
N ASP A 365 -4.16 -10.96 7.22
CA ASP A 365 -5.53 -10.68 6.83
C ASP A 365 -6.47 -11.90 6.86
N PRO A 366 -7.77 -11.72 7.12
CA PRO A 366 -8.49 -10.43 7.31
C PRO A 366 -8.48 -9.86 8.75
N GLU A 367 -7.95 -10.58 9.73
CA GLU A 367 -8.01 -10.21 11.14
C GLU A 367 -7.23 -8.92 11.43
N PHE A 368 -6.11 -8.70 10.74
CA PHE A 368 -5.38 -7.45 10.84
C PHE A 368 -6.20 -6.27 10.33
N SER A 369 -6.82 -6.37 9.15
CA SER A 369 -7.76 -5.34 8.66
C SER A 369 -8.87 -5.02 9.66
N SER A 370 -9.46 -6.03 10.29
CA SER A 370 -10.47 -5.85 11.35
C SER A 370 -9.90 -5.13 12.58
N LEU A 371 -8.72 -5.55 13.05
CA LEU A 371 -8.05 -4.96 14.20
C LEU A 371 -7.60 -3.52 13.94
N PHE A 372 -7.11 -3.23 12.74
CA PHE A 372 -6.70 -1.91 12.31
C PHE A 372 -7.89 -0.94 12.33
N ASN A 373 -9.05 -1.35 11.80
CA ASN A 373 -10.29 -0.57 11.90
C ASN A 373 -10.73 -0.32 13.36
N GLN A 374 -10.48 -1.27 14.26
CA GLN A 374 -10.74 -1.05 15.69
C GLN A 374 -9.78 -0.01 16.29
N LEU A 375 -8.50 -0.09 15.92
CA LEU A 375 -7.47 0.86 16.35
C LEU A 375 -7.77 2.28 15.84
N THR A 376 -8.09 2.47 14.56
CA THR A 376 -8.39 3.80 14.01
C THR A 376 -9.62 4.44 14.67
N ASN A 377 -10.64 3.64 15.00
CA ASN A 377 -11.79 4.11 15.78
C ASN A 377 -11.41 4.54 17.20
N GLN A 378 -10.56 3.77 17.90
CA GLN A 378 -10.05 4.15 19.22
C GLN A 378 -9.24 5.45 19.17
N ILE A 379 -8.36 5.59 18.17
CA ILE A 379 -7.56 6.79 17.95
C ILE A 379 -8.47 7.99 17.66
N SER A 380 -9.48 7.83 16.81
CA SER A 380 -10.46 8.88 16.49
C SER A 380 -11.14 9.42 17.75
N ASN A 381 -11.60 8.52 18.63
CA ASN A 381 -12.21 8.89 19.92
C ASN A 381 -11.21 9.58 20.85
N PHE A 382 -9.99 9.07 20.91
CA PHE A 382 -8.91 9.63 21.72
C PHE A 382 -8.54 11.05 21.30
N VAL A 383 -8.40 11.30 20.00
CA VAL A 383 -8.11 12.67 19.53
C VAL A 383 -9.26 13.62 19.86
N SER A 384 -10.52 13.19 19.71
CA SER A 384 -11.68 13.99 20.17
C SER A 384 -11.64 14.30 21.67
N GLN A 385 -11.15 13.38 22.51
CA GLN A 385 -10.95 13.63 23.94
C GLN A 385 -9.87 14.69 24.19
N ILE A 386 -8.79 14.72 23.42
CA ILE A 386 -7.75 15.77 23.51
C ILE A 386 -8.37 17.15 23.27
N PHE A 387 -9.15 17.30 22.19
CA PHE A 387 -9.82 18.57 21.86
C PHE A 387 -10.75 19.05 23.00
N ASN A 388 -11.57 18.14 23.53
CA ASN A 388 -12.48 18.44 24.64
C ASN A 388 -11.74 18.79 25.95
N THR A 389 -10.59 18.16 26.18
CA THR A 389 -9.83 18.30 27.43
C THR A 389 -9.03 19.61 27.48
N PHE A 390 -8.46 20.03 26.35
CA PHE A 390 -7.60 21.20 26.26
C PHE A 390 -8.30 22.46 25.70
N ASN A 391 -9.64 22.45 25.58
CA ASN A 391 -10.47 23.57 25.14
C ASN A 391 -10.01 24.22 23.82
N TYR A 392 -9.76 23.40 22.81
CA TYR A 392 -9.64 23.89 21.44
C TYR A 392 -11.06 24.29 20.95
N HIS A 393 -11.41 25.58 21.08
CA HIS A 393 -12.61 26.18 20.49
C HIS A 393 -12.30 26.83 19.16
#